data_AF-F1LBJ4-F1
#
_entry.id   AF-F1LBJ4-F1
#
_cell.length_a   1.000
_cell.length_b   1.000
_cell.length_c   1.000
_cell.angle_alpha   90.00
_cell.angle_beta   90.00
_cell.angle_gamma   90.00
#
_symmetry.space_group_name_H-M   'P 1'
#
loop_
_entity.id
_entity.type
_entity.pdbx_description
1 polymer ?
#
loop_
_entity_poly.entity_id
_entity_poly.type
_entity_poly.pdbx_seq_one_letter_code
_entity_poly.pdbx_strand_id
1 'polypeptide(L)'
;MGLDGTLDQCSTFSVEYADDEVRSTGTIEKMQSLPMQKLHKCVDRRLRRWGLSTEYVAFFVENWRTSLSDNRNAACLAGHRIVTALWTLAINVSRRRRCQIISPLDSLSYPMSVSDVVKRAKVEIETIEDIPDLKLIRPKVFPDERGFFSESYNIVEWSKQLGFSEVFKQDNHSFSKFGVLRGLHCQPGMGKLVSVISGMIYDVAVDIRPGSATYGKWHGVILDGKTNTNFWIPDGFLHGFYTLSPEGAHVVYKCTDVYNPTTEFGVNPFDEEISVKWPIANKDIVIMSERDKSHQNLKDIRIL
;
A
#
# COMPACT_ATOMS: atom_id res chain seq x y z
N MET A 1 0.44 -60.23 -5.57
CA MET A 1 -0.27 -59.35 -4.63
C MET A 1 0.69 -58.99 -3.50
N GLY A 2 1.24 -57.78 -3.56
CA GLY A 2 2.08 -57.22 -2.50
C GLY A 2 1.89 -55.73 -2.56
N LEU A 3 0.90 -55.23 -1.82
CA LEU A 3 0.70 -53.80 -1.64
C LEU A 3 1.87 -53.29 -0.80
N ASP A 4 2.71 -52.47 -1.41
CA ASP A 4 3.78 -51.72 -0.75
C ASP A 4 3.18 -50.91 0.41
N GLY A 5 3.59 -51.28 1.64
CA GLY A 5 3.16 -50.72 2.91
C GLY A 5 3.63 -49.29 3.19
N THR A 6 3.97 -48.51 2.16
CA THR A 6 4.23 -47.07 2.27
C THR A 6 2.96 -46.19 2.14
N LEU A 7 1.80 -46.81 1.93
CA LEU A 7 0.52 -46.13 1.70
C LEU A 7 -0.11 -45.45 2.93
N ASP A 8 0.35 -45.71 4.15
CA ASP A 8 -0.40 -45.36 5.37
C ASP A 8 0.23 -44.31 6.29
N GLN A 9 1.35 -43.65 5.92
CA GLN A 9 2.00 -42.70 6.84
C GLN A 9 1.54 -41.24 6.70
N CYS A 10 0.79 -40.87 5.66
CA CYS A 10 0.24 -39.51 5.53
C CYS A 10 -1.15 -39.40 6.16
N SER A 11 -1.27 -39.80 7.41
CA SER A 11 -2.42 -39.41 8.20
C SER A 11 -2.25 -37.93 8.57
N THR A 12 -3.08 -37.13 7.89
CA THR A 12 -3.67 -35.84 8.31
C THR A 12 -2.85 -34.55 8.19
N PHE A 13 -3.33 -33.60 7.38
CA PHE A 13 -2.92 -32.20 7.29
C PHE A 13 -4.05 -31.38 6.65
N SER A 14 -4.20 -30.11 7.06
CA SER A 14 -5.19 -29.19 6.48
C SER A 14 -4.59 -28.42 5.31
N VAL A 15 -5.31 -28.30 4.20
CA VAL A 15 -4.93 -27.44 3.07
C VAL A 15 -6.12 -26.55 2.77
N GLU A 16 -5.96 -25.26 2.99
CA GLU A 16 -6.83 -24.25 2.42
C GLU A 16 -6.12 -23.70 1.18
N TYR A 17 -6.81 -23.70 0.05
CA TYR A 17 -6.34 -23.06 -1.16
C TYR A 17 -7.46 -22.18 -1.71
N ALA A 18 -7.08 -21.09 -2.37
CA ALA A 18 -7.98 -20.24 -3.12
C ALA A 18 -7.46 -20.23 -4.55
N ASP A 19 -8.31 -20.69 -5.47
CA ASP A 19 -8.12 -20.49 -6.91
C ASP A 19 -9.11 -19.40 -7.35
N ASP A 20 -8.71 -18.55 -8.28
CA ASP A 20 -9.45 -17.36 -8.71
C ASP A 20 -10.82 -17.71 -9.34
N GLU A 21 -11.04 -18.96 -9.73
CA GLU A 21 -12.28 -19.41 -10.36
C GLU A 21 -13.18 -20.33 -9.50
N VAL A 22 -12.69 -20.94 -8.42
CA VAL A 22 -13.48 -21.91 -7.62
C VAL A 22 -13.20 -21.79 -6.12
N ARG A 23 -14.10 -21.12 -5.38
CA ARG A 23 -14.16 -21.20 -3.91
C ARG A 23 -14.65 -22.58 -3.50
N SER A 24 -13.74 -23.52 -3.24
CA SER A 24 -14.06 -24.79 -2.57
C SER A 24 -13.25 -24.93 -1.29
N THR A 25 -13.94 -25.28 -0.19
CA THR A 25 -13.34 -25.53 1.13
C THR A 25 -13.44 -27.02 1.45
N GLY A 26 -12.32 -27.64 1.84
CA GLY A 26 -12.25 -29.04 2.26
C GLY A 26 -12.17 -29.20 3.78
N THR A 27 -12.57 -30.37 4.30
CA THR A 27 -12.76 -30.63 5.75
C THR A 27 -11.50 -31.12 6.49
N ILE A 28 -11.48 -30.88 7.81
CA ILE A 28 -10.39 -31.01 8.79
C ILE A 28 -10.32 -32.42 9.42
N GLU A 29 -9.13 -33.03 9.51
CA GLU A 29 -8.86 -34.19 10.39
C GLU A 29 -7.46 -34.14 11.08
N LYS A 30 -7.31 -34.81 12.24
CA LYS A 30 -6.23 -34.69 13.27
C LYS A 30 -4.87 -35.36 12.95
N MET A 31 -3.74 -34.67 13.16
CA MET A 31 -2.34 -35.05 12.85
C MET A 31 -1.59 -36.05 13.76
N GLN A 32 -0.62 -36.79 13.17
CA GLN A 32 0.60 -37.35 13.81
C GLN A 32 1.88 -36.82 13.11
N SER A 33 2.99 -36.65 13.84
CA SER A 33 4.20 -35.96 13.38
C SER A 33 5.02 -36.73 12.33
N LEU A 34 5.37 -36.09 11.20
CA LEU A 34 6.29 -36.61 10.18
C LEU A 34 7.53 -35.71 9.98
N PRO A 35 8.69 -36.25 9.54
CA PRO A 35 9.85 -35.45 9.12
C PRO A 35 9.57 -34.58 7.88
N MET A 36 10.02 -33.31 7.88
CA MET A 36 9.73 -32.28 6.86
C MET A 36 9.94 -32.72 5.39
N GLN A 37 10.99 -33.48 5.08
CA GLN A 37 11.25 -33.95 3.71
C GLN A 37 10.19 -34.94 3.19
N LYS A 38 9.54 -35.69 4.10
CA LYS A 38 8.42 -36.58 3.74
C LYS A 38 7.12 -35.80 3.57
N LEU A 39 6.94 -34.69 4.29
CA LEU A 39 5.77 -33.82 4.21
C LEU A 39 5.65 -33.18 2.82
N HIS A 40 6.72 -32.56 2.30
CA HIS A 40 6.71 -31.93 0.97
C HIS A 40 6.34 -32.92 -0.15
N LYS A 41 6.95 -34.12 -0.15
CA LYS A 41 6.64 -35.16 -1.14
C LYS A 41 5.19 -35.64 -1.06
N CYS A 42 4.60 -35.63 0.13
CA CYS A 42 3.22 -36.06 0.31
C CYS A 42 2.21 -35.00 -0.16
N VAL A 43 2.47 -33.74 0.16
CA VAL A 43 1.68 -32.57 -0.29
C VAL A 43 1.68 -32.49 -1.83
N ASP A 44 2.84 -32.53 -2.47
CA ASP A 44 2.98 -32.48 -3.93
C ASP A 44 2.21 -33.58 -4.65
N ARG A 45 2.20 -34.79 -4.08
CA ARG A 45 1.53 -35.96 -4.68
C ARG A 45 0.01 -35.85 -4.53
N ARG A 46 -0.48 -35.18 -3.48
CA ARG A 46 -1.93 -34.98 -3.22
C ARG A 46 -2.51 -33.85 -4.06
N LEU A 47 -1.81 -32.71 -4.17
CA LEU A 47 -2.22 -31.59 -5.03
C LEU A 47 -2.39 -32.04 -6.49
N ARG A 48 -1.46 -32.86 -7.00
CA ARG A 48 -1.57 -33.46 -8.35
C ARG A 48 -2.80 -34.37 -8.51
N ARG A 49 -3.25 -35.06 -7.45
CA ARG A 49 -4.50 -35.86 -7.51
C ARG A 49 -5.75 -34.98 -7.56
N TRP A 50 -5.69 -33.77 -7.02
CA TRP A 50 -6.76 -32.78 -7.11
C TRP A 50 -6.66 -31.90 -8.37
N GLY A 51 -5.70 -32.17 -9.26
CA GLY A 51 -5.48 -31.38 -10.49
C GLY A 51 -4.81 -30.03 -10.25
N LEU A 52 -4.24 -29.78 -9.07
CA LEU A 52 -3.66 -28.50 -8.67
C LEU A 52 -2.13 -28.50 -8.79
N SER A 53 -1.55 -27.34 -9.12
CA SER A 53 -0.11 -27.07 -9.14
C SER A 53 0.33 -26.42 -7.82
N THR A 54 1.55 -26.72 -7.36
CA THR A 54 2.17 -26.11 -6.16
C THR A 54 2.46 -24.62 -6.31
N GLU A 55 2.37 -24.07 -7.53
CA GLU A 55 2.58 -22.65 -7.82
C GLU A 55 1.45 -21.75 -7.29
N TYR A 56 0.28 -22.32 -6.95
CA TYR A 56 -0.92 -21.58 -6.53
C TYR A 56 -1.31 -21.82 -5.06
N VAL A 57 -0.50 -22.53 -4.28
CA VAL A 57 -0.80 -22.81 -2.87
C VAL A 57 -0.07 -21.81 -1.99
N ALA A 58 -0.82 -20.87 -1.42
CA ALA A 58 -0.24 -19.72 -0.74
C ALA A 58 0.31 -20.03 0.66
N PHE A 59 -0.32 -20.90 1.47
CA PHE A 59 0.10 -21.13 2.87
C PHE A 59 -0.27 -22.51 3.43
N PHE A 60 0.46 -22.96 4.45
CA PHE A 60 0.10 -24.07 5.34
C PHE A 60 0.05 -23.58 6.79
N VAL A 61 -0.94 -24.04 7.57
CA VAL A 61 -1.09 -23.70 9.00
C VAL A 61 -0.93 -24.95 9.86
N GLU A 62 0.01 -24.93 10.79
CA GLU A 62 0.17 -25.96 11.82
C GLU A 62 -0.36 -25.41 13.16
N ASN A 63 -1.23 -26.16 13.84
CA ASN A 63 -1.88 -25.70 15.07
C ASN A 63 -1.38 -26.53 16.26
N TRP A 64 -0.69 -25.91 17.21
CA TRP A 64 -0.24 -26.58 18.44
C TRP A 64 -1.18 -26.25 19.60
N ARG A 65 -1.72 -27.27 20.26
CA ARG A 65 -2.25 -27.16 21.62
C ARG A 65 -1.17 -27.63 22.59
N THR A 66 -0.39 -26.72 23.17
CA THR A 66 0.04 -26.85 24.57
C THR A 66 0.36 -25.46 25.15
N SER A 67 0.20 -25.33 26.46
CA SER A 67 0.26 -24.08 27.22
C SER A 67 1.65 -23.92 27.83
N LEU A 68 2.26 -22.72 27.75
CA LEU A 68 3.43 -22.36 28.56
C LEU A 68 3.28 -20.96 29.15
N SER A 69 3.29 -20.93 30.47
CA SER A 69 3.29 -19.77 31.35
C SER A 69 4.66 -19.07 31.32
N ASP A 70 4.77 -18.00 30.54
CA ASP A 70 5.43 -16.72 30.90
C ASP A 70 5.58 -15.89 29.63
N ASN A 71 4.64 -14.96 29.44
CA ASN A 71 4.58 -14.09 28.27
C ASN A 71 5.00 -12.67 28.68
N ARG A 72 6.30 -12.40 28.66
CA ARG A 72 6.87 -11.04 28.62
C ARG A 72 7.75 -10.91 27.38
N ASN A 73 7.09 -10.88 26.22
CA ASN A 73 7.51 -10.28 24.93
C ASN A 73 6.74 -10.93 23.76
N ALA A 74 5.42 -10.75 23.72
CA ALA A 74 4.59 -11.15 22.59
C ALA A 74 3.71 -9.97 22.16
N ALA A 75 4.18 -9.20 21.17
CA ALA A 75 3.41 -8.15 20.52
C ALA A 75 3.72 -8.12 19.02
N CYS A 76 3.28 -9.18 18.34
CA CYS A 76 2.75 -9.18 16.97
C CYS A 76 2.52 -10.64 16.57
N LEU A 77 1.27 -10.94 16.17
CA LEU A 77 0.73 -12.28 15.84
C LEU A 77 0.33 -13.12 17.05
N ALA A 78 -0.93 -12.98 17.49
CA ALA A 78 -1.56 -14.01 18.32
C ALA A 78 -1.75 -15.30 17.48
N GLY A 79 -0.79 -16.21 17.59
CA GLY A 79 -1.06 -17.65 17.55
C GLY A 79 -0.78 -18.44 16.27
N HIS A 80 -0.04 -17.93 15.28
CA HIS A 80 0.24 -18.71 14.07
C HIS A 80 1.74 -18.66 13.71
N ARG A 81 2.37 -19.83 13.54
CA ARG A 81 3.73 -19.97 12.97
C ARG A 81 3.59 -20.37 11.51
N ILE A 82 4.09 -19.52 10.60
CA ILE A 82 4.25 -19.84 9.18
C ILE A 82 5.48 -20.76 9.07
N VAL A 83 5.30 -22.00 8.62
CA VAL A 83 6.38 -23.00 8.70
C VAL A 83 7.29 -23.00 7.46
N THR A 84 6.81 -22.63 6.26
CA THR A 84 7.71 -22.42 5.10
C THR A 84 7.03 -21.66 3.96
N ALA A 85 7.72 -20.66 3.39
CA ALA A 85 7.50 -20.20 2.02
C ALA A 85 8.57 -20.86 1.15
N LEU A 86 8.18 -21.67 0.16
CA LEU A 86 9.12 -22.24 -0.80
C LEU A 86 9.45 -21.19 -1.85
N TRP A 87 10.46 -20.36 -1.59
CA TRP A 87 11.16 -19.61 -2.64
C TRP A 87 12.26 -20.49 -3.22
N THR A 88 12.14 -20.80 -4.51
CA THR A 88 13.18 -21.49 -5.27
C THR A 88 14.37 -20.54 -5.45
N LEU A 89 15.41 -20.69 -4.62
CA LEU A 89 16.75 -20.20 -4.97
C LEU A 89 17.79 -21.24 -4.53
N ALA A 90 18.29 -21.98 -5.52
CA ALA A 90 19.41 -22.88 -5.36
C ALA A 90 20.69 -22.07 -5.14
N ILE A 91 21.21 -22.05 -3.92
CA ILE A 91 22.60 -21.67 -3.65
C ILE A 91 23.36 -22.93 -3.24
N ASN A 92 24.41 -23.19 -4.01
CA ASN A 92 25.38 -24.26 -3.88
C ASN A 92 25.88 -24.44 -2.44
N VAL A 93 25.74 -25.66 -1.92
CA VAL A 93 26.44 -26.10 -0.71
C VAL A 93 27.88 -26.47 -1.09
N SER A 94 28.86 -25.66 -0.69
CA SER A 94 30.21 -26.19 -0.50
C SER A 94 30.88 -25.60 0.74
N ARG A 95 31.52 -26.51 1.49
CA ARG A 95 32.10 -26.35 2.82
C ARG A 95 33.21 -25.31 2.88
N ARG A 96 33.26 -24.49 3.93
CA ARG A 96 34.29 -24.50 5.01
C ARG A 96 34.18 -23.25 5.88
N ARG A 97 34.46 -23.45 7.17
CA ARG A 97 34.45 -22.49 8.26
C ARG A 97 35.31 -21.25 7.98
N ARG A 98 34.76 -20.06 8.23
CA ARG A 98 35.40 -18.94 8.95
C ARG A 98 34.27 -18.11 9.58
N CYS A 99 34.32 -17.87 10.88
CA CYS A 99 33.53 -16.81 11.49
C CYS A 99 33.93 -15.50 10.81
N GLN A 100 33.07 -14.98 9.94
CA GLN A 100 33.12 -13.57 9.58
C GLN A 100 32.26 -12.84 10.61
N ILE A 101 32.88 -11.86 11.26
CA ILE A 101 32.18 -10.82 11.98
C ILE A 101 31.32 -10.14 10.91
N ILE A 102 30.02 -10.43 10.90
CA ILE A 102 29.06 -9.69 10.08
C ILE A 102 29.12 -8.26 10.61
N SER A 103 29.62 -7.34 9.79
CA SER A 103 29.61 -5.93 10.14
C SER A 103 28.13 -5.50 10.25
N PRO A 104 27.75 -4.61 11.18
CA PRO A 104 26.36 -4.18 11.35
C PRO A 104 25.73 -3.52 10.10
N LEU A 105 26.47 -3.37 8.99
CA LEU A 105 25.99 -2.78 7.74
C LEU A 105 25.31 -3.78 6.78
N ASP A 106 25.53 -5.09 6.92
CA ASP A 106 25.05 -6.07 5.92
C ASP A 106 23.55 -6.41 6.07
N SER A 107 22.87 -5.90 7.10
CA SER A 107 21.42 -6.09 7.30
C SER A 107 20.57 -4.88 6.94
N LEU A 108 21.14 -3.86 6.30
CA LEU A 108 20.38 -2.74 5.74
C LEU A 108 19.79 -3.15 4.38
N SER A 109 18.74 -3.98 4.39
CA SER A 109 17.88 -4.11 3.20
C SER A 109 17.19 -2.76 2.99
N TYR A 110 17.71 -1.95 2.08
CA TYR A 110 17.06 -0.70 1.71
C TYR A 110 15.71 -1.05 1.07
N PRO A 111 14.59 -0.49 1.55
CA PRO A 111 13.25 -0.88 1.08
C PRO A 111 12.98 -0.50 -0.39
N MET A 112 13.89 0.25 -1.02
CA MET A 112 13.84 0.55 -2.45
C MET A 112 15.07 0.00 -3.15
N SER A 113 14.84 -0.93 -4.09
CA SER A 113 15.84 -1.30 -5.09
C SER A 113 15.80 -0.29 -6.23
N VAL A 114 16.97 0.15 -6.70
CA VAL A 114 17.10 1.02 -7.88
C VAL A 114 16.46 0.39 -9.11
N SER A 115 16.42 -0.95 -9.19
CA SER A 115 15.77 -1.69 -10.29
C SER A 115 14.28 -1.37 -10.44
N ASP A 116 13.61 -0.91 -9.38
CA ASP A 116 12.18 -0.64 -9.38
C ASP A 116 11.85 0.77 -9.91
N VAL A 117 12.86 1.63 -10.08
CA VAL A 117 12.67 3.02 -10.51
C VAL A 117 12.78 3.14 -12.02
N VAL A 118 11.65 3.43 -12.67
CA VAL A 118 11.59 3.57 -14.13
C VAL A 118 12.18 4.91 -14.57
N LYS A 119 13.18 4.86 -15.46
CA LYS A 119 13.76 6.04 -16.09
C LYS A 119 12.70 6.80 -16.90
N ARG A 120 12.58 8.11 -16.66
CA ARG A 120 11.74 9.03 -17.43
C ARG A 120 12.56 10.25 -17.83
N ALA A 121 12.76 10.43 -19.12
CA ALA A 121 13.54 11.55 -19.67
C ALA A 121 12.69 12.82 -19.91
N LYS A 122 11.37 12.69 -19.89
CA LYS A 122 10.40 13.77 -20.08
C LYS A 122 9.38 13.75 -18.95
N VAL A 123 8.79 14.91 -18.68
CA VAL A 123 7.61 15.00 -17.82
C VAL A 123 6.42 14.40 -18.58
N GLU A 124 5.63 13.58 -17.90
CA GLU A 124 4.39 13.03 -18.44
C GLU A 124 3.22 13.55 -17.63
N ILE A 125 2.11 13.79 -18.32
CA ILE A 125 0.96 14.48 -17.80
C ILE A 125 -0.26 13.71 -18.25
N GLU A 126 -1.10 13.37 -17.29
CA GLU A 126 -2.33 12.66 -17.53
C GLU A 126 -3.46 13.45 -16.89
N THR A 127 -4.42 13.87 -17.72
CA THR A 127 -5.67 14.49 -17.27
C THR A 127 -6.64 13.41 -16.88
N ILE A 128 -7.37 13.64 -15.78
CA ILE A 128 -8.41 12.71 -15.34
C ILE A 128 -9.67 12.94 -16.18
N GLU A 129 -10.13 11.93 -16.93
CA GLU A 129 -11.25 12.07 -17.87
C GLU A 129 -12.54 12.60 -17.19
N ASP A 130 -12.85 12.09 -16.00
CA ASP A 130 -14.07 12.47 -15.28
C ASP A 130 -14.00 13.86 -14.62
N ILE A 131 -12.79 14.35 -14.34
CA ILE A 131 -12.53 15.65 -13.70
C ILE A 131 -11.24 16.24 -14.32
N PRO A 132 -11.32 16.85 -15.53
CA PRO A 132 -10.14 17.21 -16.33
C PRO A 132 -9.17 18.22 -15.70
N ASP A 133 -9.63 18.96 -14.68
CA ASP A 133 -8.82 19.91 -13.92
C ASP A 133 -7.79 19.22 -13.01
N LEU A 134 -8.05 17.97 -12.62
CA LEU A 134 -7.12 17.13 -11.88
C LEU A 134 -6.07 16.56 -12.84
N LYS A 135 -4.82 16.52 -12.39
CA LYS A 135 -3.70 16.02 -13.22
C LYS A 135 -2.78 15.09 -12.44
N LEU A 136 -2.41 13.97 -13.05
CA LEU A 136 -1.28 13.16 -12.62
C LEU A 136 -0.03 13.62 -13.38
N ILE A 137 1.01 13.98 -12.64
CA ILE A 137 2.25 14.53 -13.18
C ILE A 137 3.40 13.62 -12.78
N ARG A 138 3.99 12.94 -13.76
CA ARG A 138 5.15 12.07 -13.56
C ARG A 138 6.41 12.86 -13.92
N PRO A 139 7.26 13.19 -12.94
CA PRO A 139 8.46 13.98 -13.17
C PRO A 139 9.50 13.15 -13.91
N LYS A 140 10.52 13.84 -14.43
CA LYS A 140 11.72 13.20 -14.95
C LYS A 140 12.44 12.44 -13.83
N VAL A 141 12.91 11.24 -14.15
CA VAL A 141 13.63 10.38 -13.22
C VAL A 141 14.81 9.73 -13.95
N PHE A 142 15.99 9.87 -13.36
CA PHE A 142 17.26 9.40 -13.88
C PHE A 142 17.88 8.42 -12.87
N PRO A 143 17.58 7.12 -12.98
CA PRO A 143 18.20 6.10 -12.15
C PRO A 143 19.63 5.80 -12.61
N ASP A 144 20.51 5.51 -11.66
CA ASP A 144 21.87 4.99 -11.86
C ASP A 144 22.29 4.12 -10.66
N GLU A 145 23.49 3.55 -10.69
CA GLU A 145 23.97 2.65 -9.63
C GLU A 145 23.97 3.23 -8.20
N ARG A 146 23.89 4.56 -8.05
CA ARG A 146 23.85 5.26 -6.77
C ARG A 146 22.44 5.42 -6.22
N GLY A 147 21.40 5.26 -7.05
CA GLY A 147 20.03 5.62 -6.72
C GLY A 147 19.27 6.19 -7.92
N PHE A 148 18.52 7.26 -7.68
CA PHE A 148 17.93 8.05 -8.77
C PHE A 148 17.95 9.54 -8.44
N PHE A 149 17.99 10.36 -9.48
CA PHE A 149 17.75 11.79 -9.40
C PHE A 149 16.41 12.12 -10.08
N SER A 150 15.62 13.01 -9.49
CA SER A 150 14.37 13.47 -10.08
C SER A 150 14.24 14.99 -10.02
N GLU A 151 13.89 15.59 -11.15
CA GLU A 151 13.41 16.97 -11.20
C GLU A 151 11.94 16.96 -10.80
N SER A 152 11.67 16.89 -9.49
CA SER A 152 10.31 16.73 -8.94
C SER A 152 9.40 17.92 -9.23
N TYR A 153 9.96 19.10 -9.48
CA TYR A 153 9.25 20.30 -9.93
C TYR A 153 10.18 21.24 -10.71
N ASN A 154 9.72 21.75 -11.86
CA ASN A 154 10.41 22.78 -12.65
C ASN A 154 9.38 23.72 -13.27
N ILE A 155 9.24 24.95 -12.73
CA ILE A 155 8.23 25.90 -13.19
C ILE A 155 8.32 26.21 -14.69
N VAL A 156 9.53 26.36 -15.25
CA VAL A 156 9.69 26.76 -16.65
C VAL A 156 9.19 25.65 -17.58
N GLU A 157 9.62 24.42 -17.33
CA GLU A 157 9.18 23.28 -18.13
C GLU A 157 7.70 22.99 -17.93
N TRP A 158 7.23 23.07 -16.69
CA TRP A 158 5.84 22.79 -16.35
C TRP A 158 4.92 23.84 -16.96
N SER A 159 5.19 25.14 -16.79
CA SER A 159 4.38 26.19 -17.44
C SER A 159 4.29 26.02 -18.96
N LYS A 160 5.39 25.64 -19.62
CA LYS A 160 5.43 25.43 -21.07
C LYS A 160 4.64 24.20 -21.53
N GLN A 161 4.68 23.10 -20.78
CA GLN A 161 4.05 21.82 -21.17
C GLN A 161 2.62 21.65 -20.61
N LEU A 162 2.33 22.23 -19.45
CA LEU A 162 1.10 22.00 -18.68
C LEU A 162 0.10 23.16 -18.71
N GLY A 163 0.51 24.34 -19.20
CA GLY A 163 -0.23 25.59 -18.94
C GLY A 163 -0.27 25.93 -17.45
N PHE A 164 0.68 25.41 -16.67
CA PHE A 164 0.71 25.50 -15.22
C PHE A 164 1.48 26.74 -14.78
N SER A 165 0.78 27.82 -14.49
CA SER A 165 1.36 29.10 -14.03
C SER A 165 1.26 29.29 -12.51
N GLU A 166 0.95 28.23 -11.77
CA GLU A 166 0.75 28.30 -10.33
C GLU A 166 2.07 28.62 -9.61
N VAL A 167 1.97 29.47 -8.59
CA VAL A 167 3.09 29.84 -7.74
C VAL A 167 2.93 29.16 -6.39
N PHE A 168 3.78 28.18 -6.11
CA PHE A 168 3.81 27.52 -4.81
C PHE A 168 4.45 28.43 -3.75
N LYS A 169 3.72 28.68 -2.66
CA LYS A 169 4.13 29.56 -1.55
C LYS A 169 4.51 28.81 -0.28
N GLN A 170 4.10 27.55 -0.15
CA GLN A 170 4.34 26.76 1.05
C GLN A 170 4.61 25.30 0.68
N ASP A 171 5.56 24.68 1.40
CA ASP A 171 5.85 23.25 1.34
C ASP A 171 5.47 22.61 2.68
N ASN A 172 4.76 21.50 2.61
CA ASN A 172 4.36 20.73 3.78
C ASN A 172 4.87 19.29 3.68
N HIS A 173 5.15 18.69 4.83
CA HIS A 173 5.59 17.31 4.96
C HIS A 173 4.84 16.65 6.11
N SER A 174 4.32 15.45 5.86
CA SER A 174 3.72 14.62 6.90
C SER A 174 4.26 13.20 6.85
N PHE A 175 4.34 12.57 8.02
CA PHE A 175 4.46 11.13 8.15
C PHE A 175 3.15 10.58 8.70
N SER A 176 2.68 9.49 8.11
CA SER A 176 1.44 8.82 8.51
C SER A 176 1.67 7.33 8.63
N LYS A 177 1.19 6.70 9.70
CA LYS A 177 1.25 5.24 9.87
C LYS A 177 0.20 4.60 8.97
N PHE A 178 0.35 3.30 8.70
CA PHE A 178 -0.70 2.49 8.10
C PHE A 178 -2.07 2.74 8.77
N GLY A 179 -3.12 2.84 7.96
CA GLY A 179 -4.48 3.04 8.46
C GLY A 179 -4.82 4.51 8.80
N VAL A 180 -3.88 5.45 8.72
CA VAL A 180 -4.18 6.87 8.93
C VAL A 180 -4.95 7.45 7.75
N LEU A 181 -6.08 8.10 8.04
CA LEU A 181 -6.84 8.93 7.11
C LEU A 181 -6.71 10.39 7.54
N ARG A 182 -6.34 11.28 6.60
CA ARG A 182 -6.34 12.74 6.78
C ARG A 182 -7.27 13.37 5.75
N GLY A 183 -8.06 14.35 6.17
CA GLY A 183 -9.03 15.02 5.29
C GLY A 183 -10.48 14.70 5.64
N LEU A 184 -11.44 15.19 4.85
CA LEU A 184 -11.26 15.97 3.62
C LEU A 184 -11.07 17.47 3.95
N HIS A 185 -10.07 18.16 3.39
CA HIS A 185 -9.74 19.55 3.70
C HIS A 185 -9.69 20.45 2.47
N CYS A 186 -10.19 21.68 2.59
CA CYS A 186 -10.07 22.73 1.58
C CYS A 186 -9.75 24.07 2.26
N GLN A 187 -8.97 24.91 1.58
CA GLN A 187 -8.84 26.33 1.90
C GLN A 187 -9.06 27.10 0.60
N PRO A 188 -10.01 28.05 0.55
CA PRO A 188 -10.21 28.88 -0.62
C PRO A 188 -8.90 29.57 -1.04
N GLY A 189 -8.57 29.50 -2.33
CA GLY A 189 -7.35 30.04 -2.93
C GLY A 189 -6.15 29.08 -2.95
N MET A 190 -6.26 27.88 -2.36
CA MET A 190 -5.14 26.94 -2.22
C MET A 190 -5.33 25.67 -3.06
N GLY A 191 -4.59 25.59 -4.16
CA GLY A 191 -4.29 24.33 -4.85
C GLY A 191 -3.13 23.59 -4.18
N LYS A 192 -3.07 22.27 -4.39
CA LYS A 192 -2.09 21.35 -3.80
C LYS A 192 -1.45 20.49 -4.88
N LEU A 193 -0.13 20.35 -4.82
CA LEU A 193 0.64 19.37 -5.59
C LEU A 193 1.19 18.33 -4.61
N VAL A 194 0.60 17.14 -4.61
CA VAL A 194 0.85 16.10 -3.60
C VAL A 194 1.71 14.99 -4.16
N SER A 195 2.70 14.50 -3.40
CA SER A 195 3.49 13.32 -3.74
C SER A 195 3.94 12.55 -2.51
N VAL A 196 4.43 11.33 -2.74
CA VAL A 196 4.91 10.42 -1.70
C VAL A 196 6.40 10.18 -1.91
N ILE A 197 7.19 10.37 -0.84
CA ILE A 197 8.64 10.11 -0.84
C ILE A 197 8.90 8.63 -0.53
N SER A 198 8.14 8.06 0.39
CA SER A 198 8.23 6.65 0.78
C SER A 198 6.89 6.15 1.28
N GLY A 199 6.65 4.84 1.12
CA GLY A 199 5.35 4.23 1.37
C GLY A 199 4.36 4.45 0.23
N MET A 200 3.07 4.33 0.55
CA MET A 200 1.98 4.38 -0.42
C MET A 200 0.70 4.92 0.24
N ILE A 201 -0.03 5.78 -0.47
CA ILE A 201 -1.33 6.32 -0.06
C ILE A 201 -2.36 6.17 -1.18
N TYR A 202 -3.63 6.14 -0.80
CA TYR A 202 -4.75 6.44 -1.68
C TYR A 202 -5.15 7.90 -1.46
N ASP A 203 -4.87 8.76 -2.43
CA ASP A 203 -5.10 10.21 -2.38
C ASP A 203 -6.38 10.57 -3.15
N VAL A 204 -7.21 11.43 -2.58
CA VAL A 204 -8.55 11.76 -3.06
C VAL A 204 -8.73 13.26 -3.18
N ALA A 205 -9.31 13.69 -4.30
CA ALA A 205 -9.79 15.04 -4.52
C ALA A 205 -11.30 15.04 -4.77
N VAL A 206 -12.03 16.00 -4.20
CA VAL A 206 -13.48 16.19 -4.41
C VAL A 206 -13.73 17.61 -4.89
N ASP A 207 -14.43 17.76 -6.02
CA ASP A 207 -14.75 19.07 -6.57
C ASP A 207 -15.89 19.72 -5.78
N ILE A 208 -15.64 20.90 -5.21
CA ILE A 208 -16.65 21.68 -4.50
C ILE A 208 -16.83 23.08 -5.11
N ARG A 209 -16.40 23.29 -6.35
CA ARG A 209 -16.50 24.58 -7.03
C ARG A 209 -17.96 24.88 -7.42
N PRO A 210 -18.57 25.97 -6.93
CA PRO A 210 -19.94 26.32 -7.28
C PRO A 210 -20.15 26.41 -8.80
N GLY A 211 -21.19 25.76 -9.31
CA GLY A 211 -21.49 25.73 -10.74
C GLY A 211 -20.63 24.79 -11.58
N SER A 212 -19.67 24.06 -10.98
CA SER A 212 -18.92 23.02 -11.70
C SER A 212 -19.82 21.88 -12.16
N ALA A 213 -19.61 21.41 -13.39
CA ALA A 213 -20.28 20.22 -13.92
C ALA A 213 -19.90 18.93 -13.18
N THR A 214 -18.81 18.97 -12.40
CA THR A 214 -18.31 17.87 -11.59
C THR A 214 -18.49 18.11 -10.08
N TYR A 215 -19.27 19.12 -9.67
CA TYR A 215 -19.52 19.39 -8.25
C TYR A 215 -19.99 18.15 -7.49
N GLY A 216 -19.38 17.88 -6.34
CA GLY A 216 -19.63 16.72 -5.49
C GLY A 216 -18.99 15.42 -5.98
N LYS A 217 -18.45 15.38 -7.22
CA LYS A 217 -17.71 14.23 -7.72
C LYS A 217 -16.29 14.22 -7.15
N TRP A 218 -15.77 13.02 -6.98
CA TRP A 218 -14.42 12.79 -6.49
C TRP A 218 -13.63 11.89 -7.42
N HIS A 219 -12.32 11.98 -7.33
CA HIS A 219 -11.39 11.06 -7.99
C HIS A 219 -10.31 10.63 -7.00
N GLY A 220 -9.92 9.36 -7.05
CA GLY A 220 -8.94 8.77 -6.16
C GLY A 220 -7.81 8.10 -6.93
N VAL A 221 -6.58 8.28 -6.47
CA VAL A 221 -5.35 7.79 -7.12
C VAL A 221 -4.42 7.16 -6.10
N ILE A 222 -3.61 6.20 -6.54
CA ILE A 222 -2.52 5.64 -5.72
C ILE A 222 -1.27 6.47 -5.97
N LEU A 223 -0.68 6.99 -4.89
CA LEU A 223 0.63 7.64 -4.92
C LEU A 223 1.61 6.85 -4.07
N ASP A 224 2.82 6.68 -4.57
CA ASP A 224 3.89 5.94 -3.89
C ASP A 224 5.27 6.55 -4.15
N GLY A 225 6.24 6.14 -3.32
CA GLY A 225 7.64 6.55 -3.47
C GLY A 225 8.36 5.93 -4.67
N LYS A 226 7.77 4.92 -5.33
CA LYS A 226 8.41 4.21 -6.46
C LYS A 226 8.22 4.95 -7.76
N THR A 227 6.97 5.31 -8.06
CA THR A 227 6.59 6.00 -9.29
C THR A 227 6.93 7.48 -9.24
N ASN A 228 7.11 8.08 -8.06
CA ASN A 228 7.35 9.52 -7.88
C ASN A 228 6.26 10.38 -8.56
N THR A 229 5.05 9.85 -8.69
CA THR A 229 3.93 10.55 -9.32
C THR A 229 3.44 11.67 -8.39
N ASN A 230 3.16 12.85 -8.95
CA ASN A 230 2.48 13.92 -8.25
C ASN A 230 1.02 13.97 -8.67
N PHE A 231 0.13 14.30 -7.74
CA PHE A 231 -1.26 14.60 -8.00
C PHE A 231 -1.51 16.09 -7.81
N TRP A 232 -1.91 16.74 -8.90
CA TRP A 232 -2.30 18.15 -8.87
C TRP A 232 -3.80 18.27 -8.62
N ILE A 233 -4.11 19.05 -7.60
CA ILE A 233 -5.45 19.35 -7.13
C ILE A 233 -5.57 20.88 -7.12
N PRO A 234 -6.36 21.49 -8.01
CA PRO A 234 -6.49 22.95 -8.05
C PRO A 234 -7.34 23.49 -6.89
N ASP A 235 -7.40 24.81 -6.77
CA ASP A 235 -8.29 25.49 -5.83
C ASP A 235 -9.77 25.07 -6.03
N GLY A 236 -10.54 25.10 -4.93
CA GLY A 236 -11.93 24.70 -4.90
C GLY A 236 -12.14 23.18 -4.83
N PHE A 237 -11.11 22.43 -4.45
CA PHE A 237 -11.22 21.00 -4.18
C PHE A 237 -10.96 20.68 -2.72
N LEU A 238 -11.76 19.76 -2.17
CA LEU A 238 -11.39 19.06 -0.96
C LEU A 238 -10.30 18.03 -1.28
N HIS A 239 -9.36 17.86 -0.36
CA HIS A 239 -8.28 16.89 -0.47
C HIS A 239 -8.16 16.04 0.80
N GLY A 240 -7.90 14.75 0.63
CA GLY A 240 -7.53 13.86 1.73
C GLY A 240 -6.85 12.60 1.23
N PHE A 241 -6.28 11.82 2.14
CA PHE A 241 -5.63 10.56 1.79
C PHE A 241 -5.74 9.51 2.89
N TYR A 242 -5.63 8.25 2.49
CA TYR A 242 -5.54 7.07 3.35
C TYR A 242 -4.19 6.36 3.16
N THR A 243 -3.49 6.06 4.25
CA THR A 243 -2.17 5.43 4.21
C THR A 243 -2.27 3.92 4.06
N LEU A 244 -1.73 3.39 2.96
CA LEU A 244 -1.82 1.98 2.57
C LEU A 244 -0.59 1.14 2.95
N SER A 245 0.59 1.75 2.99
CA SER A 245 1.82 1.02 3.28
C SER A 245 1.92 0.64 4.77
N PRO A 246 2.23 -0.64 5.11
CA PRO A 246 2.45 -1.08 6.49
C PRO A 246 3.52 -0.30 7.24
N GLU A 247 4.60 0.08 6.54
CA GLU A 247 5.71 0.89 7.04
C GLU A 247 5.35 2.38 7.24
N GLY A 248 4.14 2.79 6.85
CA GLY A 248 3.71 4.18 6.82
C GLY A 248 4.17 4.91 5.56
N ALA A 249 3.76 6.18 5.41
CA ALA A 249 4.06 6.98 4.24
C ALA A 249 4.55 8.39 4.62
N HIS A 250 5.58 8.85 3.92
CA HIS A 250 6.01 10.24 3.92
C HIS A 250 5.37 10.96 2.74
N VAL A 251 4.39 11.82 3.04
CA VAL A 251 3.66 12.61 2.04
C VAL A 251 4.18 14.03 2.07
N VAL A 252 4.60 14.55 0.92
CA VAL A 252 4.95 15.96 0.74
C VAL A 252 3.97 16.63 -0.19
N TYR A 253 3.68 17.90 0.06
CA TYR A 253 2.83 18.65 -0.84
C TYR A 253 3.19 20.13 -0.87
N LYS A 254 3.08 20.70 -2.06
CA LYS A 254 3.24 22.13 -2.31
C LYS A 254 1.87 22.80 -2.34
N CYS A 255 1.75 23.99 -1.78
CA CYS A 255 0.52 24.77 -1.74
C CYS A 255 0.68 26.09 -2.51
N THR A 256 -0.32 26.49 -3.28
CA THR A 256 -0.34 27.79 -3.99
C THR A 256 -0.64 28.98 -3.08
N ASP A 257 -1.03 28.72 -1.84
CA ASP A 257 -1.20 29.74 -0.82
C ASP A 257 -0.65 29.32 0.54
N VAL A 258 -0.53 30.30 1.44
CA VAL A 258 -0.08 30.07 2.81
C VAL A 258 -1.24 29.55 3.66
N TYR A 259 -0.95 28.64 4.59
CA TYR A 259 -1.92 28.12 5.53
C TYR A 259 -2.60 29.23 6.32
N ASN A 260 -3.93 29.21 6.34
CA ASN A 260 -4.75 30.09 7.15
C ASN A 260 -5.83 29.29 7.90
N PRO A 261 -5.69 29.13 9.23
CA PRO A 261 -6.62 28.34 10.03
C PRO A 261 -8.05 28.92 10.06
N THR A 262 -8.24 30.19 9.70
CA THR A 262 -9.58 30.83 9.71
C THR A 262 -10.37 30.56 8.43
N THR A 263 -9.70 30.20 7.34
CA THR A 263 -10.33 29.91 6.05
C THR A 263 -10.23 28.45 5.64
N GLU A 264 -9.29 27.68 6.20
CA GLU A 264 -9.29 26.23 6.04
C GLU A 264 -10.50 25.60 6.75
N PHE A 265 -11.23 24.77 6.03
CA PHE A 265 -12.31 23.97 6.57
C PHE A 265 -12.16 22.51 6.14
N GLY A 266 -12.92 21.64 6.79
CA GLY A 266 -12.95 20.23 6.45
C GLY A 266 -14.36 19.66 6.38
N VAL A 267 -14.47 18.58 5.64
CA VAL A 267 -15.68 17.80 5.42
C VAL A 267 -15.43 16.38 5.92
N ASN A 268 -16.48 15.76 6.45
CA ASN A 268 -16.45 14.37 6.85
C ASN A 268 -15.92 13.48 5.71
N PRO A 269 -14.80 12.78 5.88
CA PRO A 269 -14.26 11.90 4.82
C PRO A 269 -15.16 10.70 4.52
N PHE A 270 -16.13 10.40 5.39
CA PHE A 270 -17.17 9.39 5.20
C PHE A 270 -18.54 9.98 4.88
N ASP A 271 -18.58 11.20 4.36
CA ASP A 271 -19.80 11.81 3.84
C ASP A 271 -20.54 10.87 2.87
N GLU A 272 -21.82 10.62 3.14
CA GLU A 272 -22.63 9.67 2.37
C GLU A 272 -23.00 10.18 0.97
N GLU A 273 -23.07 11.49 0.76
CA GLU A 273 -23.39 12.10 -0.54
C GLU A 273 -22.18 12.10 -1.46
N ILE A 274 -20.99 12.43 -0.95
CA ILE A 274 -19.73 12.30 -1.70
C ILE A 274 -19.42 10.81 -1.93
N SER A 275 -19.63 9.97 -0.91
CA SER A 275 -19.53 8.51 -1.01
C SER A 275 -18.16 8.01 -1.50
N VAL A 276 -17.07 8.64 -1.04
CA VAL A 276 -15.69 8.26 -1.41
C VAL A 276 -15.46 6.77 -1.14
N LYS A 277 -14.98 6.04 -2.16
CA LYS A 277 -14.63 4.61 -2.03
C LYS A 277 -13.21 4.46 -1.53
N TRP A 278 -13.03 4.70 -0.23
CA TRP A 278 -11.75 4.44 0.43
C TRP A 278 -11.44 2.92 0.44
N PRO A 279 -10.21 2.50 0.09
CA PRO A 279 -9.78 1.10 0.09
C PRO A 279 -9.51 0.57 1.52
N ILE A 280 -10.53 0.62 2.37
CA ILE A 280 -10.46 0.25 3.78
C ILE A 280 -11.09 -1.13 3.96
N ALA A 281 -10.26 -2.14 4.24
CA ALA A 281 -10.74 -3.50 4.48
C ALA A 281 -11.46 -3.66 5.83
N ASN A 282 -11.01 -2.92 6.86
CA ASN A 282 -11.62 -2.90 8.18
C ASN A 282 -11.68 -1.45 8.70
N LYS A 283 -12.88 -0.96 9.05
CA LYS A 283 -13.03 0.41 9.58
C LYS A 283 -12.42 0.60 10.97
N ASP A 284 -12.28 -0.46 11.76
CA ASP A 284 -11.75 -0.39 13.13
C ASP A 284 -10.26 -0.02 13.18
N ILE A 285 -9.53 -0.19 12.06
CA ILE A 285 -8.11 0.17 11.96
C ILE A 285 -7.88 1.59 11.46
N VAL A 286 -8.95 2.33 11.13
CA VAL A 286 -8.83 3.69 10.61
C VAL A 286 -8.45 4.63 11.75
N ILE A 287 -7.36 5.37 11.55
CA ILE A 287 -6.85 6.36 12.49
C ILE A 287 -7.10 7.74 11.92
N MET A 288 -7.92 8.53 12.60
CA MET A 288 -8.22 9.93 12.26
C MET A 288 -7.91 10.84 13.43
N SER A 289 -7.59 12.11 13.14
CA SER A 289 -7.50 13.14 14.17
C SER A 289 -8.88 13.46 14.74
N GLU A 290 -8.94 14.00 15.97
CA GLU A 290 -10.21 14.46 16.54
C GLU A 290 -10.84 15.59 15.73
N ARG A 291 -10.02 16.42 15.07
CA ARG A 291 -10.49 17.45 14.14
C ARG A 291 -11.20 16.82 12.93
N ASP A 292 -10.62 15.79 12.34
CA ASP A 292 -11.22 15.15 11.17
C ASP A 292 -12.50 14.41 11.49
N LYS A 293 -12.58 13.80 12.69
CA LYS A 293 -13.78 13.13 13.18
C LYS A 293 -14.93 14.08 13.47
N SER A 294 -14.66 15.36 13.72
CA SER A 294 -15.69 16.35 14.06
C SER A 294 -16.24 17.12 12.87
N HIS A 295 -15.66 16.95 11.68
CA HIS A 295 -16.17 17.59 10.47
C HIS A 295 -17.58 17.11 10.13
N GLN A 296 -18.40 18.04 9.65
CA GLN A 296 -19.76 17.77 9.21
C GLN A 296 -19.78 17.27 7.76
N ASN A 297 -20.92 16.76 7.33
CA ASN A 297 -21.16 16.42 5.93
C ASN A 297 -21.21 17.70 5.06
N LEU A 298 -20.89 17.58 3.78
CA LEU A 298 -20.78 18.67 2.81
C LEU A 298 -22.05 19.53 2.78
N LYS A 299 -23.22 18.89 2.80
CA LYS A 299 -24.53 19.57 2.77
C LYS A 299 -24.81 20.44 4.00
N ASP A 300 -24.18 20.11 5.12
CA ASP A 300 -24.39 20.78 6.41
C ASP A 300 -23.42 21.94 6.61
N ILE A 301 -22.45 22.10 5.70
CA ILE A 301 -21.46 23.16 5.71
C ILE A 301 -21.89 24.28 4.77
N ARG A 302 -21.83 25.52 5.26
CA ARG A 302 -21.97 26.70 4.39
C ARG A 302 -20.65 26.94 3.67
N ILE A 303 -20.57 26.50 2.42
CA ILE A 303 -19.49 26.86 1.51
C ILE A 303 -19.76 28.30 1.05
N LEU A 304 -18.82 29.20 1.33
CA LEU A 304 -18.90 30.63 1.01
C LEU A 304 -18.82 30.88 -0.49
#